data_AF-A0A2K3KEE4-F1
#
_entry.id   AF-A0A2K3KEE4-F1
#
_cell.length_a   1.000
_cell.length_b   1.000
_cell.length_c   1.000
_cell.angle_alpha   90.00
_cell.angle_beta   90.00
_cell.angle_gamma   90.00
#
_symmetry.space_group_name_H-M   'P 1'
#
loop_
_entity.id
_entity.type
_entity.pdbx_description
1 polymer ?
#
loop_
_entity_poly.entity_id
_entity_poly.type
_entity_poly.pdbx_seq_one_letter_code
_entity_poly.pdbx_strand_id
1 'polypeptide(L)' 'MGSKFDIEKFTGSNEFGLWKVKMRVVLFHNNCVEALKGEARMS' A
#
# COMPACT_ATOMS: atom_id res chain seq x y z
N MET A 1 3.37 -17.72 8.69
CA MET A 1 2.13 -17.21 9.30
C MET A 1 1.84 -15.89 8.63
N GLY A 2 0.94 -15.86 7.63
CA GLY A 2 0.70 -14.65 6.83
C GLY A 2 -0.20 -13.68 7.58
N SER A 3 0.29 -12.46 7.83
CA SER A 3 -0.56 -11.39 8.35
C SER A 3 -1.57 -11.01 7.26
N LYS A 4 -2.86 -11.32 7.48
CA LYS A 4 -3.94 -10.88 6.60
C LYS A 4 -4.17 -9.40 6.85
N PHE A 5 -3.88 -8.55 5.86
CA PHE A 5 -4.21 -7.14 5.92
C PHE A 5 -5.61 -6.92 5.36
N ASP A 6 -6.57 -6.52 6.20
CA ASP A 6 -7.88 -6.06 5.74
C ASP A 6 -7.76 -4.62 5.22
N ILE A 7 -7.43 -4.52 3.93
CA ILE A 7 -7.39 -3.27 3.17
C ILE A 7 -8.53 -3.27 2.17
N GLU A 8 -9.41 -2.29 2.29
CA GLU A 8 -10.43 -2.04 1.29
C GLU A 8 -9.80 -1.53 -0.01
N LYS A 9 -10.35 -1.95 -1.15
CA LYS A 9 -9.98 -1.38 -2.45
C LYS A 9 -10.28 0.12 -2.45
N PHE A 10 -9.39 0.92 -3.03
CA PHE A 10 -9.67 2.34 -3.24
C PHE A 10 -10.80 2.50 -4.26
N THR A 11 -11.89 3.15 -3.85
CA THR A 11 -13.07 3.38 -4.68
C THR A 11 -13.24 4.86 -5.03
N GLY A 12 -12.40 5.75 -4.49
CA GLY A 12 -12.55 7.20 -4.63
C GLY A 12 -13.48 7.82 -3.58
N SER A 13 -14.38 7.02 -2.99
CA SER A 13 -15.25 7.44 -1.89
C SER A 13 -14.64 7.21 -0.51
N ASN A 14 -13.58 6.40 -0.42
CA ASN A 14 -12.88 6.14 0.82
C ASN A 14 -11.78 7.17 1.09
N GLU A 15 -11.48 7.37 2.39
CA GLU A 15 -10.45 8.29 2.84
C GLU A 15 -9.08 7.90 2.27
N PHE A 16 -8.65 8.63 1.23
CA PHE A 16 -7.41 8.35 0.50
C PHE A 16 -6.19 8.33 1.42
N GLY A 17 -6.14 9.23 2.40
CA GLY A 17 -5.06 9.28 3.39
C GLY A 17 -4.94 7.98 4.19
N LEU A 18 -6.07 7.48 4.71
CA LEU A 18 -6.11 6.24 5.47
C LEU A 18 -5.77 5.02 4.58
N TRP A 19 -6.32 4.99 3.37
CA TRP A 19 -6.02 3.94 2.39
C TRP A 19 -4.52 3.88 2.04
N LYS A 20 -3.90 5.03 1.81
CA LYS A 20 -2.47 5.15 1.49
C LYS A 20 -1.57 4.67 2.62
N VAL A 21 -1.90 4.99 3.88
CA VAL A 21 -1.14 4.51 5.05
C VAL A 21 -1.24 3.00 5.17
N LYS A 22 -2.44 2.43 5.03
CA LYS A 22 -2.64 0.97 5.04
C LYS A 22 -1.83 0.29 3.93
N MET A 23 -1.86 0.84 2.71
CA MET A 23 -1.12 0.29 1.57
C MET A 23 0.41 0.31 1.80
N ARG A 24 0.94 1.34 2.45
CA ARG A 24 2.36 1.40 2.83
C ARG A 24 2.77 0.24 3.73
N VAL A 25 1.93 -0.10 4.71
CA VAL A 25 2.21 -1.22 5.63
C VAL A 25 2.23 -2.55 4.86
N VAL A 26 1.28 -2.77 3.95
CA VAL A 26 1.24 -3.98 3.10
C VAL A 26 2.49 -4.08 2.23
N LEU A 27 2.86 -3.01 1.54
CA LEU A 27 4.04 -3.01 0.68
C LEU A 27 5.32 -3.23 1.48
N PHE A 28 5.42 -2.64 2.68
CA PHE A 28 6.56 -2.88 3.57
C PHE A 28 6.64 -4.34 4.01
N HIS A 29 5.52 -4.94 4.46
CA HIS A 29 5.49 -6.33 4.91
C HIS A 29 5.83 -7.33 3.80
N ASN A 30 5.49 -7.02 2.55
CA ASN A 30 5.78 -7.86 1.40
C ASN A 30 7.15 -7.56 0.75
N ASN A 31 8.01 -6.74 1.38
CA ASN A 31 9.28 -6.27 0.81
C ASN A 31 9.15 -5.56 -0.55
N CYS A 32 7.96 -5.02 -0.85
CA CYS A 32 7.67 -4.23 -2.04
C CYS A 32 7.83 -2.72 -1.78
N VAL A 33 8.75 -2.32 -0.89
CA VAL A 33 8.98 -0.91 -0.53
C VAL A 33 9.37 -0.05 -1.74
N GLU A 34 9.98 -0.64 -2.77
CA GLU A 34 10.32 0.04 -4.02
C GLU A 34 9.07 0.53 -4.77
N ALA A 35 7.94 -0.19 -4.67
CA ALA A 35 6.68 0.24 -5.26
C ALA A 35 6.15 1.56 -4.65
N LEU A 36 6.60 1.94 -3.45
CA LEU A 36 6.27 3.24 -2.83
C LEU A 36 6.97 4.42 -3.51
N LYS A 37 8.07 4.18 -4.24
CA LYS A 37 8.81 5.23 -4.94
C LYS A 37 8.07 5.68 -6.21
N GLY A 38 7.12 4.87 -6.69
CA GLY A 38 6.38 5.10 -7.94
C GLY A 38 7.20 4.76 -9.18
N GLU A 39 6.53 4.56 -10.31
CA GLU A 39 7.15 4.11 -11.58
C GLU A 39 8.27 5.03 -12.06
N ALA A 40 8.13 6.34 -11.86
CA ALA A 40 9.15 7.32 -12.24
C ALA A 40 10.47 7.20 -11.44
N ARG A 41 10.51 6.38 -10.39
CA ARG A 41 11.65 6.24 -9.47
C ARG A 41 12.01 4.79 -9.14
N MET A 42 11.44 3.81 -9.84
CA MET A 42 11.90 2.42 -9.81
C MET A 42 13.04 2.28 -10.83
N SER A 43 14.27 2.07 -10.34
CA SER A 43 15.49 1.85 -11.13
C SER A 43 15.72 0.38 -11.44
#